data_AF-A0A7S2JL40-F1
#
_entry.id   AF-A0A7S2JL40-F1
#
_cell.length_a   1.000
_cell.length_b   1.000
_cell.length_c   1.000
_cell.angle_alpha   90.00
_cell.angle_beta   90.00
_cell.angle_gamma   90.00
#
_symmetry.space_group_name_H-M   'P 1'
#
loop_
_entity.id
_entity.type
_entity.pdbx_description
1 polymer ?
#
loop_
_entity_poly.entity_id
_entity_poly.type
_entity_poly.pdbx_seq_one_letter_code
_entity_poly.pdbx_strand_id
1 'polypeptide(L)'
;DVLPNEPVALLLPDKETHTRLVLQEPALELLRGIRDPLAVVSVVGAYRTGKSWLLNELMGVGCNQGFTVGHMRHTQTKGVWILPRTDANGTVRIFMDTEGFEGTGQAE
;
A
#
# COMPACT_ATOMS: atom_id res chain seq x y z
N ASP A 1 10.05 -0.01 18.64
CA ASP A 1 10.56 0.26 17.28
C ASP A 1 9.71 1.31 16.60
N VAL A 2 10.36 2.24 15.89
CA VAL A 2 9.70 3.37 15.24
C VAL A 2 9.09 2.87 13.92
N LEU A 3 7.78 3.07 13.74
CA LEU A 3 7.08 2.75 12.50
C LEU A 3 7.69 3.54 11.31
N PRO A 4 7.74 2.97 10.10
CA PRO A 4 8.30 3.66 8.95
C PRO A 4 7.46 4.88 8.55
N ASN A 5 8.16 5.94 8.14
CA ASN A 5 7.53 7.14 7.60
C ASN A 5 7.12 6.98 6.13
N GLU A 6 7.76 6.06 5.41
CA GLU A 6 7.52 5.77 3.99
C GLU A 6 6.83 4.41 3.79
N PRO A 7 6.05 4.24 2.70
CA PRO A 7 5.43 2.95 2.37
C PRO A 7 6.47 1.85 2.16
N VAL A 8 6.16 0.66 2.66
CA VAL A 8 6.98 -0.54 2.49
C VAL A 8 6.24 -1.53 1.62
N ALA A 9 6.91 -2.09 0.61
CA ALA A 9 6.33 -3.15 -0.20
C ALA A 9 6.14 -4.42 0.65
N LEU A 10 4.93 -4.97 0.68
CA LEU A 10 4.62 -6.24 1.33
C LEU A 10 4.71 -7.39 0.32
N LEU A 11 4.11 -7.20 -0.85
CA LEU A 11 4.16 -8.16 -1.96
C LEU A 11 4.65 -7.44 -3.20
N LEU A 12 5.61 -8.02 -3.92
CA LEU A 12 6.01 -7.55 -5.24
C LEU A 12 5.88 -8.70 -6.24
N PRO A 13 5.59 -8.43 -7.53
CA PRO A 13 5.72 -9.44 -8.57
C PRO A 13 7.15 -10.00 -8.57
N ASP A 14 7.26 -11.30 -8.79
CA ASP A 14 8.54 -11.96 -9.06
C ASP A 14 9.25 -11.27 -10.23
N LYS A 15 10.54 -10.96 -10.05
CA LYS A 15 11.32 -10.12 -10.98
C LYS A 15 11.51 -10.72 -12.36
N GLU A 16 11.45 -12.05 -12.49
CA GLU A 16 11.72 -12.73 -13.76
C GLU A 16 10.46 -12.86 -14.59
N THR A 17 9.37 -13.32 -13.97
CA THR A 17 8.19 -13.77 -14.71
C THR A 17 6.96 -12.91 -14.47
N HIS A 18 6.92 -12.16 -13.37
CA HIS A 18 5.72 -11.42 -12.92
C HIS A 18 4.46 -12.30 -12.77
N THR A 19 4.61 -13.63 -12.68
CA THR A 19 3.48 -14.59 -12.59
C THR A 19 3.09 -14.93 -11.15
N ARG A 20 3.95 -14.60 -10.19
CA ARG A 20 3.75 -14.86 -8.76
C ARG A 20 4.04 -13.60 -7.95
N LEU A 21 3.45 -13.53 -6.76
CA LEU A 21 3.77 -12.52 -5.76
C LEU A 21 4.82 -13.07 -4.80
N VAL A 22 5.84 -12.25 -4.53
CA VAL A 22 6.93 -12.54 -3.62
C VAL A 22 6.76 -11.67 -2.38
N LEU A 23 6.69 -12.33 -1.23
CA LEU A 23 6.64 -11.69 0.07
C LEU A 23 7.95 -10.97 0.36
N GLN A 24 7.86 -9.72 0.83
CA GLN A 24 9.01 -8.91 1.18
C GLN A 24 9.29 -9.05 2.68
N GLU A 25 10.40 -9.71 3.02
CA GLU A 25 10.79 -9.96 4.42
C GLU A 25 10.84 -8.69 5.30
N PRO A 26 11.33 -7.53 4.83
CA PRO A 26 11.34 -6.32 5.67
C PRO A 26 9.94 -5.88 6.14
N ALA A 27 8.93 -6.00 5.28
CA ALA A 27 7.54 -5.70 5.65
C ALA A 27 6.96 -6.77 6.57
N LEU A 28 7.33 -8.04 6.38
CA LEU A 28 6.87 -9.13 7.22
C LEU A 28 7.42 -9.02 8.64
N GLU A 29 8.71 -8.73 8.80
CA GLU A 29 9.34 -8.49 10.10
C GLU A 29 8.75 -7.27 10.81
N LEU A 30 8.48 -6.19 10.06
CA LEU A 30 7.75 -5.03 10.59
C LEU A 30 6.40 -5.44 11.17
N LEU A 31 5.60 -6.23 10.44
CA LEU A 31 4.29 -6.68 10.89
C LEU A 31 4.37 -7.63 12.09
N ARG A 32 5.36 -8.55 12.11
CA ARG A 32 5.63 -9.46 13.25
C ARG A 32 6.00 -8.72 14.53
N GLY A 33 6.60 -7.53 14.40
CA GLY A 33 6.97 -6.68 15.53
C GLY A 33 5.79 -5.98 16.21
N ILE A 34 4.62 -5.89 15.57
CA ILE A 34 3.45 -5.20 16.10
C ILE A 34 2.75 -6.10 17.13
N ARG A 35 2.68 -5.65 18.38
CA ARG A 35 1.99 -6.35 19.48
C ARG A 35 0.70 -5.66 19.93
N ASP A 36 0.52 -4.41 19.52
CA ASP A 36 -0.66 -3.61 19.81
C ASP A 36 -1.87 -4.10 18.97
N PRO A 37 -3.11 -3.73 19.35
CA PRO A 37 -4.27 -3.98 18.52
C PRO A 37 -4.05 -3.49 17.09
N LEU A 38 -4.41 -4.30 16.11
CA LEU A 38 -4.15 -4.02 14.70
C LEU A 38 -5.45 -3.95 13.91
N ALA A 39 -5.57 -2.93 13.07
CA ALA A 39 -6.64 -2.76 12.10
C ALA A 39 -6.05 -2.58 10.70
N VAL A 40 -6.73 -3.06 9.66
CA VAL A 40 -6.27 -2.93 8.27
C VAL A 40 -7.28 -2.13 7.47
N VAL A 41 -6.79 -1.15 6.71
CA VAL A 41 -7.56 -0.35 5.74
C VAL A 41 -6.96 -0.60 4.37
N SER A 42 -7.70 -1.24 3.46
CA SER A 42 -7.23 -1.57 2.12
C SER A 42 -8.10 -0.90 1.06
N VAL A 43 -7.47 -0.42 -0.02
CA VAL A 43 -8.18 0.12 -1.19
C VAL A 43 -7.76 -0.67 -2.42
N VAL A 44 -8.76 -1.21 -3.12
CA VAL A 44 -8.62 -1.98 -4.36
C VAL A 44 -9.50 -1.33 -5.43
N GLY A 45 -9.05 -1.33 -6.68
CA GLY A 45 -9.74 -0.63 -7.75
C GLY A 45 -8.88 -0.50 -9.00
N ALA A 46 -9.48 -0.07 -10.10
CA ALA A 46 -8.79 0.04 -11.37
C ALA A 46 -7.57 0.98 -11.31
N TYR A 47 -6.70 0.89 -12.31
CA TYR A 47 -5.60 1.85 -12.43
C TYR A 47 -6.12 3.28 -12.50
N ARG A 48 -5.41 4.20 -11.83
CA ARG A 48 -5.65 5.66 -11.89
C ARG A 48 -7.00 6.13 -11.33
N THR A 49 -7.64 5.36 -10.44
CA THR A 49 -8.87 5.76 -9.73
C THR A 49 -8.63 6.51 -8.43
N GLY A 50 -7.39 6.95 -8.15
CA GLY A 50 -7.08 7.74 -6.95
C GLY A 50 -6.95 6.94 -5.65
N LYS A 51 -6.65 5.64 -5.70
CA LYS A 51 -6.51 4.77 -4.51
C LYS A 51 -5.49 5.29 -3.49
N SER A 52 -4.26 5.53 -3.93
CA SER A 52 -3.16 6.05 -3.11
C SER A 52 -3.50 7.42 -2.52
N TRP A 53 -4.18 8.27 -3.30
CA TRP A 53 -4.66 9.57 -2.83
C TRP A 53 -5.71 9.40 -1.72
N LEU A 54 -6.71 8.53 -1.91
CA LEU A 54 -7.73 8.25 -0.89
C LEU A 54 -7.10 7.75 0.41
N LEU A 55 -6.10 6.86 0.33
CA LEU A 55 -5.39 6.39 1.51
C LEU A 55 -4.65 7.53 2.23
N ASN A 56 -4.02 8.44 1.49
CA ASN A 56 -3.35 9.62 2.07
C ASN A 56 -4.34 10.57 2.75
N GLU A 57 -5.51 10.79 2.16
CA GLU A 57 -6.58 11.59 2.77
C GLU A 57 -7.10 10.93 4.06
N LEU A 58 -7.31 9.61 4.06
CA LEU A 58 -7.72 8.87 5.26
C LEU A 58 -6.64 8.89 6.37
N MET A 59 -5.37 8.97 5.99
CA MET A 59 -4.26 9.14 6.93
C MET A 59 -4.12 10.59 7.43
N GLY A 60 -4.74 11.57 6.76
CA GLY A 60 -4.58 12.99 7.06
C GLY A 60 -3.15 13.51 6.85
N VAL A 61 -2.41 12.93 5.89
CA VAL A 61 -1.01 13.32 5.60
C VAL A 61 -0.93 14.34 4.46
N GLY A 62 0.10 15.19 4.46
CA GLY A 62 0.30 16.19 3.41
C GLY A 62 0.71 15.57 2.08
N CYS A 63 0.66 16.36 1.00
CA CYS A 63 0.88 15.88 -0.39
C CYS A 63 2.26 15.25 -0.68
N ASN A 64 3.26 15.51 0.17
CA ASN A 64 4.62 14.97 0.05
C ASN A 64 4.89 13.82 1.05
N GLN A 65 3.84 13.26 1.65
CA GLN A 65 3.91 12.20 2.64
C GLN A 65 2.91 11.09 2.29
N GLY A 66 3.20 9.86 2.71
CA GLY A 66 2.33 8.72 2.46
C GLY A 66 2.65 7.98 1.17
N PHE A 67 1.63 7.44 0.50
CA PHE A 67 1.78 6.74 -0.76
C PHE A 67 2.08 7.72 -1.90
N THR A 68 3.02 7.35 -2.77
CA THR A 68 3.35 8.14 -3.96
C THR A 68 2.13 8.21 -4.89
N VAL A 69 1.70 9.43 -5.19
CA VAL A 69 0.66 9.72 -6.17
C VAL A 69 1.32 10.30 -7.41
N GLY A 70 1.11 9.71 -8.58
CA GLY A 70 1.68 10.23 -9.82
C GLY A 70 0.79 10.10 -11.03
N HIS A 71 1.06 10.97 -12.01
CA HIS A 71 0.28 11.12 -13.24
C HIS A 71 0.84 10.33 -14.44
N MET A 72 2.00 9.66 -14.30
CA MET A 72 2.73 9.06 -15.42
C MET A 72 2.30 7.62 -15.75
N ARG A 73 2.44 7.25 -17.03
CA ARG A 73 1.99 5.98 -17.65
C ARG A 73 2.73 4.71 -17.17
N HIS A 74 3.71 4.84 -16.27
CA HIS A 74 4.33 3.70 -15.61
C HIS A 74 3.63 3.45 -14.28
N THR A 75 3.03 2.26 -14.14
CA THR A 75 2.35 1.80 -12.91
C THR A 75 3.26 2.02 -11.70
N GLN A 76 2.96 3.04 -10.89
CA GLN A 76 3.82 3.43 -9.77
C GLN A 76 3.75 2.44 -8.60
N THR A 77 2.61 1.76 -8.42
CA THR A 77 2.45 0.68 -7.45
C THR A 77 2.32 -0.64 -8.18
N LYS A 78 3.40 -1.43 -8.17
CA LYS A 78 3.37 -2.87 -8.47
C LYS A 78 3.21 -3.64 -7.17
N GLY A 79 2.35 -4.66 -7.16
CA GLY A 79 2.08 -5.49 -5.98
C GLY A 79 1.27 -4.79 -4.88
N VAL A 80 1.61 -5.04 -3.62
CA VAL A 80 0.88 -4.57 -2.44
C VAL A 80 1.84 -3.84 -1.50
N TRP A 81 1.47 -2.64 -1.10
CA TRP A 81 2.27 -1.74 -0.27
C TRP A 81 1.53 -1.43 1.02
N ILE A 82 2.28 -1.30 2.12
CA ILE A 82 1.74 -1.00 3.44
C ILE A 82 2.37 0.24 4.04
N LEU A 83 1.59 0.96 4.82
CA LEU A 83 2.05 2.08 5.64
C LEU A 83 1.33 2.05 7.00
N PRO A 84 2.01 1.65 8.09
CA PRO A 84 1.42 1.62 9.42
C PRO A 84 1.35 3.02 10.06
N ARG A 85 0.28 3.30 10.79
CA ARG A 85 0.10 4.50 11.63
C ARG A 85 -0.57 4.12 12.95
N THR A 86 -0.05 4.62 14.06
CA THR A 86 -0.69 4.45 15.37
C THR A 86 -1.75 5.52 15.55
N ASP A 87 -2.95 5.13 15.99
CA ASP A 87 -4.01 6.06 16.33
C ASP A 87 -3.94 6.52 17.80
N ALA A 88 -4.82 7.46 18.18
CA ALA A 88 -4.87 8.01 19.53
C ALA A 88 -5.20 6.98 20.62
N ASN A 89 -5.75 5.82 20.26
CA ASN A 89 -6.10 4.74 21.19
C ASN A 89 -4.99 3.68 21.28
N GLY A 90 -3.85 3.88 20.61
CA GLY A 90 -2.76 2.92 20.55
C GLY A 90 -2.99 1.76 19.58
N THR A 91 -4.06 1.78 18.78
CA THR A 91 -4.27 0.78 17.73
C THR A 91 -3.40 1.11 16.52
N VAL A 92 -2.69 0.13 15.99
CA VAL A 92 -1.91 0.26 14.77
C VAL A 92 -2.81 0.01 13.56
N ARG A 93 -2.99 1.04 12.73
CA ARG A 93 -3.70 0.96 11.46
C ARG A 93 -2.73 0.72 10.32
N ILE A 94 -2.90 -0.39 9.61
CA ILE A 94 -2.16 -0.69 8.39
C ILE A 94 -2.95 -0.16 7.20
N PHE A 95 -2.48 0.92 6.59
CA PHE A 95 -2.99 1.37 5.30
C PHE A 95 -2.35 0.53 4.21
N MET A 96 -3.15 -0.07 3.34
CA MET A 96 -2.72 -1.00 2.31
C MET A 96 -3.14 -0.49 0.94
N ASP A 97 -2.16 -0.10 0.13
CA ASP A 97 -2.35 0.29 -1.26
C ASP A 97 -2.05 -0.91 -2.17
N THR A 98 -2.85 -1.06 -3.21
CA THR A 98 -2.78 -2.20 -4.12
C THR A 98 -2.55 -1.74 -5.55
N GLU A 99 -1.84 -2.55 -6.32
CA GLU A 99 -1.76 -2.40 -7.77
C GLU A 99 -3.17 -2.31 -8.36
N GLY A 100 -3.36 -1.37 -9.28
CA GLY A 100 -4.63 -1.27 -9.98
C GLY A 100 -4.86 -2.48 -10.88
N PHE A 101 -6.11 -2.80 -11.17
CA PHE A 101 -6.42 -3.73 -12.26
C PHE A 101 -6.84 -2.94 -13.50
N GLU A 102 -6.72 -3.56 -14.69
CA GLU A 102 -7.35 -3.01 -15.88
C GLU A 102 -8.86 -3.12 -15.69
N GLY A 103 -9.56 -1.98 -15.69
CA GLY A 103 -11.01 -1.99 -15.64
C GLY A 103 -11.57 -2.73 -16.86
N THR A 104 -12.60 -3.56 -16.66
CA THR A 104 -13.37 -4.20 -17.73
C THR A 104 -14.14 -3.15 -18.53
N GLY A 105 -13.40 -2.40 -19.35
CA GLY A 105 -13.90 -1.40 -20.29
C GLY A 105 -13.40 -1.64 -21.72
N GLN A 106 -12.79 -2.81 -21.99
CA GLN A 106 -12.65 -3.35 -23.33
C GLN A 106 -13.50 -4.62 -23.40
N ALA A 107 -14.76 -4.43 -23.75
CA ALA A 107 -15.47 -5.44 -24.51
C ALA A 107 -14.97 -5.32 -25.95
N GLU A 108 -14.19 -6.30 -26.38
CA GLU A 108 -14.21 -6.81 -27.76
C GLU A 108 -14.31 -8.34 -27.70
#